data_AF-A0A2V3YDB7-F1
#
_entry.id   AF-A0A2V3YDB7-F1
#
_cell.length_a   1.000
_cell.length_b   1.000
_cell.length_c   1.000
_cell.angle_alpha   90.00
_cell.angle_beta   90.00
_cell.angle_gamma   90.00
#
_symmetry.space_group_name_H-M   'P 1'
#
loop_
_entity.id
_entity.type
_entity.pdbx_description
1 polymer ?
#
loop_
_entity_poly.entity_id
_entity_poly.type
_entity_poly.pdbx_seq_one_letter_code
_entity_poly.pdbx_strand_id
1 'polypeptide(L)'
;MVGIPFKAISKNALGEIQIKKISIEEQRVCIHIIDKVVKIIAIRKQQLQELDTLIRARFVEMFGDPETNPMGWSVCELSEHIEFLTSAYDMHQVEQNCSVPFICCILHGE
;
A
#
# COMPACT_ATOMS: atom_id res chain seq x y z
N MET A 1 -12.02 7.97 -11.32
CA MET A 1 -11.25 8.90 -10.47
C MET A 1 -11.99 10.23 -10.40
N VAL A 2 -12.63 10.54 -9.28
CA VAL A 2 -13.16 11.90 -9.07
C VAL A 2 -11.96 12.76 -8.68
N GLY A 3 -11.39 13.46 -9.66
CA GLY A 3 -10.33 14.43 -9.41
C GLY A 3 -10.92 15.59 -8.62
N ILE A 4 -10.44 15.79 -7.39
CA ILE A 4 -10.74 17.01 -6.64
C ILE A 4 -10.13 18.17 -7.45
N PRO A 5 -10.89 19.24 -7.73
CA PRO A 5 -10.33 20.39 -8.43
C PRO A 5 -9.14 20.93 -7.64
N PHE A 6 -7.95 20.89 -8.24
CA PHE A 6 -6.74 21.44 -7.64
C PHE A 6 -6.93 22.95 -7.48
N LYS A 7 -7.19 23.40 -6.25
CA LYS A 7 -7.39 24.82 -5.97
C LYS A 7 -6.03 25.51 -6.04
N ALA A 8 -5.77 26.18 -7.14
CA ALA A 8 -4.56 26.97 -7.32
C ALA A 8 -4.52 28.09 -6.27
N ILE A 9 -3.50 28.08 -5.43
CA ILE A 9 -3.28 29.14 -4.43
C ILE A 9 -2.79 30.39 -5.18
N SER A 10 -3.47 31.53 -4.98
CA SER A 10 -3.10 32.78 -5.65
C SER A 10 -1.78 33.33 -5.11
N LYS A 11 -1.02 34.07 -5.93
CA LYS A 11 0.25 34.71 -5.52
C LYS A 11 0.07 35.60 -4.28
N ASN A 12 -1.06 36.30 -4.18
CA ASN A 12 -1.37 37.16 -3.05
C ASN A 12 -1.55 36.35 -1.76
N ALA A 13 -2.24 35.20 -1.84
CA ALA A 13 -2.44 34.32 -0.70
C ALA A 13 -1.13 33.68 -0.21
N LEU A 14 -0.17 33.41 -1.10
CA LEU A 14 1.16 32.93 -0.70
C LEU A 14 1.99 34.00 0.04
N GLY A 15 1.86 35.26 -0.35
CA GLY A 15 2.58 36.38 0.28
C GLY A 15 2.11 36.71 1.70
N GLU A 16 0.88 36.33 2.04
CA GLU A 16 0.27 36.55 3.37
C GLU A 16 0.61 35.42 4.37
N ILE A 17 1.20 34.31 3.92
CA ILE A 17 1.58 33.20 4.78
C ILE A 17 2.71 33.63 5.72
N GLN A 18 2.40 33.70 7.00
CA GLN A 18 3.40 33.98 8.03
C GLN A 18 4.20 32.72 8.34
N ILE A 19 5.49 32.74 8.02
CA ILE A 19 6.43 31.66 8.35
C ILE A 19 7.32 32.14 9.50
N LYS A 20 7.56 31.25 10.48
CA LYS A 20 8.48 31.53 11.57
C LYS A 20 9.89 31.79 11.01
N LYS A 21 10.40 33.01 11.23
CA LYS A 21 11.77 33.37 10.87
C LYS A 21 12.72 32.78 11.91
N ILE A 22 13.48 31.76 11.51
CA ILE A 22 14.56 31.15 12.28
C ILE A 22 15.92 31.50 11.67
N SER A 23 17.00 31.39 12.45
CA SER A 23 18.36 31.66 11.98
C SER A 23 18.81 30.67 10.89
N ILE A 24 19.82 31.04 10.08
CA ILE A 24 20.34 30.16 9.02
C ILE A 24 20.90 28.86 9.61
N GLU A 25 21.54 28.94 10.76
CA GLU A 25 22.10 27.80 11.49
C GLU A 25 20.99 26.83 11.92
N GLU A 26 19.88 27.33 12.48
CA GLU A 26 18.71 26.52 12.82
C GLU A 26 18.06 25.89 11.57
N GLN A 27 18.00 26.63 10.45
CA GLN A 27 17.50 26.09 9.18
C GLN A 27 18.37 24.94 8.68
N ARG A 28 19.70 25.07 8.76
CA ARG A 28 20.64 24.00 8.36
C ARG A 28 20.46 22.75 9.20
N VAL A 29 20.29 22.90 10.52
CA VAL A 29 20.01 21.76 11.41
C VAL A 29 18.70 21.08 11.02
N CYS A 30 17.65 21.85 10.77
CA CYS A 30 16.35 21.33 10.34
C CYS A 30 16.45 20.55 9.02
N ILE A 31 17.10 21.13 8.00
CA ILE A 31 17.30 20.49 6.70
C ILE A 31 18.08 19.19 6.84
N HIS A 32 19.15 19.17 7.64
CA HIS A 32 19.94 17.96 7.87
C HIS A 32 19.13 16.81 8.49
N ILE A 33 18.21 17.14 9.41
CA ILE A 33 17.31 16.15 10.01
C ILE A 33 16.32 15.63 8.97
N ILE A 34 15.69 16.54 8.20
CA ILE A 34 14.74 16.17 7.15
C ILE A 34 15.41 15.28 6.09
N ASP A 35 16.62 15.63 5.64
CA ASP A 35 17.36 14.84 4.65
C ASP A 35 17.65 13.41 5.16
N LYS A 36 17.99 13.27 6.44
CA LYS A 36 18.16 11.94 7.05
C LYS A 36 16.87 11.15 7.04
N VAL A 37 15.76 11.77 7.43
CA VAL A 37 14.44 11.10 7.45
C VAL A 37 14.03 10.68 6.03
N VAL A 38 14.19 11.55 5.04
CA VAL A 38 13.89 11.25 3.64
C VAL A 38 14.74 10.08 3.14
N LYS A 39 16.04 10.07 3.44
CA LYS A 39 16.93 8.94 3.11
C LYS A 39 16.49 7.64 3.76
N ILE A 40 16.11 7.67 5.04
CA ILE A 40 15.60 6.48 5.74
C ILE A 40 14.33 5.98 5.08
N ILE A 41 13.38 6.85 4.73
CA ILE A 41 12.14 6.46 4.03
C ILE A 41 12.46 5.79 2.70
N ALA A 42 13.38 6.36 1.91
CA ALA A 42 13.79 5.79 0.64
C ALA A 42 14.39 4.38 0.82
N ILE A 43 15.30 4.21 1.79
CA ILE A 43 15.90 2.91 2.11
C ILE A 43 14.83 1.90 2.55
N ARG A 44 13.87 2.29 3.39
CA ARG A 44 12.80 1.39 3.84
C ARG A 44 11.91 0.94 2.69
N LYS A 45 11.60 1.83 1.75
CA LYS A 45 10.83 1.46 0.54
C LYS A 45 11.58 0.44 -0.31
N GLN A 46 12.88 0.63 -0.51
CA GLN A 46 13.72 -0.32 -1.23
C GLN A 46 13.77 -1.68 -0.51
N GLN A 47 13.98 -1.69 0.81
CA GLN A 47 13.99 -2.92 1.62
C GLN A 47 12.66 -3.69 1.53
N LEU A 48 11.52 -3.00 1.49
CA LEU A 48 10.22 -3.65 1.32
C LEU A 48 10.09 -4.32 -0.06
N GLN A 49 10.62 -3.69 -1.12
CA GLN A 49 10.63 -4.28 -2.47
C GLN A 49 11.56 -5.50 -2.57
N GLU A 50 12.73 -5.43 -1.92
CA GLU A 50 13.66 -6.55 -1.84
C GLU A 50 13.06 -7.71 -1.03
N LEU A 51 12.36 -7.40 0.07
CA LEU A 51 11.66 -8.40 0.88
C LEU A 51 10.54 -9.10 0.10
N ASP A 52 9.73 -8.36 -0.66
CA ASP A 52 8.70 -8.93 -1.54
C ASP A 52 9.31 -9.92 -2.55
N THR A 53 10.46 -9.54 -3.13
CA THR A 53 11.19 -10.41 -4.05
C THR A 53 11.74 -11.65 -3.36
N LEU A 54 12.29 -11.51 -2.17
CA LEU A 54 12.81 -12.63 -1.38
C LEU A 54 11.69 -13.60 -0.98
N ILE A 55 10.53 -13.09 -0.58
CA ILE A 55 9.35 -13.92 -0.25
C ILE A 55 8.95 -14.75 -1.47
N ARG A 56 8.84 -14.13 -2.66
CA ARG A 56 8.55 -14.86 -3.90
C ARG A 56 9.59 -15.94 -4.20
N ALA A 57 10.87 -15.60 -4.12
CA ALA A 57 11.96 -16.54 -4.38
C ALA A 57 11.92 -17.73 -3.39
N ARG A 58 11.66 -17.46 -2.12
CA ARG A 58 11.53 -18.51 -1.09
C ARG A 58 10.32 -19.40 -1.33
N PHE A 59 9.21 -18.85 -1.81
CA PHE A 59 8.04 -19.63 -2.20
C PHE A 59 8.40 -20.62 -3.31
N VAL A 60 9.05 -20.15 -4.39
CA VAL A 60 9.49 -21.01 -5.50
C VAL A 60 10.53 -22.04 -5.04
N GLU A 61 11.45 -21.68 -4.15
CA GLU A 61 12.43 -22.62 -3.59
C GLU A 61 11.74 -23.74 -2.79
N MET A 62 10.77 -23.39 -1.94
CA MET A 62 10.08 -24.34 -1.08
C MET A 62 9.09 -25.23 -1.83
N PHE A 63 8.46 -24.67 -2.86
CA PHE A 63 7.27 -25.24 -3.47
C PHE A 63 7.43 -25.58 -4.96
N GLY A 64 8.53 -25.15 -5.56
CA GLY A 64 8.73 -25.26 -7.00
C GLY A 64 7.91 -24.23 -7.77
N ASP A 65 8.07 -24.29 -9.10
CA ASP A 65 7.25 -23.52 -10.01
C ASP A 65 5.86 -24.17 -10.17
N PRO A 66 4.76 -23.45 -9.90
CA PRO A 66 3.42 -24.04 -9.88
C PRO A 66 2.92 -24.48 -11.27
N GLU A 67 3.47 -23.93 -12.36
CA GLU A 67 3.07 -24.29 -13.73
C GLU A 67 3.71 -25.60 -14.18
N THR A 68 5.03 -25.73 -13.98
CA THR A 68 5.77 -26.94 -14.38
C THR A 68 5.70 -28.06 -13.35
N ASN A 69 5.28 -27.77 -12.11
CA ASN A 69 5.22 -28.71 -10.99
C ASN A 69 6.48 -29.61 -10.89
N PRO A 70 7.68 -29.01 -10.76
CA PRO A 70 8.93 -29.77 -10.79
C PRO A 70 9.07 -30.71 -9.58
N MET A 71 8.32 -30.44 -8.51
CA MET A 71 8.29 -31.25 -7.29
C MET A 71 7.31 -32.43 -7.40
N GLY A 72 6.56 -32.54 -8.50
CA GLY A 72 5.68 -33.68 -8.78
C GLY A 72 4.54 -33.84 -7.77
N TRP A 73 4.02 -32.73 -7.25
CA TRP A 73 2.92 -32.76 -6.29
C TRP A 73 1.63 -33.28 -6.89
N SER A 74 0.79 -33.89 -6.06
CA SER A 74 -0.54 -34.36 -6.45
C SER A 74 -1.42 -33.19 -6.89
N VAL A 75 -2.04 -33.32 -8.05
CA VAL A 75 -2.98 -32.33 -8.59
C VAL A 75 -4.41 -32.80 -8.31
N CYS A 76 -5.21 -31.93 -7.71
CA CYS A 76 -6.62 -32.17 -7.38
C CYS A 76 -7.44 -30.89 -7.64
N GLU A 77 -8.76 -31.01 -7.77
CA GLU A 77 -9.62 -29.85 -7.95
C GLU A 77 -9.77 -29.07 -6.63
N LEU A 78 -9.77 -27.73 -6.70
CA LEU A 78 -9.95 -26.88 -5.51
C LEU A 78 -11.29 -27.16 -4.79
N SER A 79 -12.32 -27.55 -5.53
CA SER A 79 -13.65 -27.92 -5.04
C SER A 79 -13.63 -29.09 -4.05
N GLU A 80 -12.62 -29.96 -4.12
CA GLU A 80 -12.46 -31.10 -3.21
C GLU A 80 -12.02 -30.68 -1.80
N HIS A 81 -11.46 -29.47 -1.66
CA HIS A 81 -10.81 -29.02 -0.43
C HIS A 81 -11.30 -27.67 0.09
N ILE A 82 -12.20 -26.99 -0.61
CA ILE A 82 -12.71 -25.67 -0.24
C ILE A 82 -14.24 -25.68 -0.24
N GLU A 83 -14.84 -25.23 0.86
CA GLU A 83 -16.26 -24.90 0.92
C GLU A 83 -16.47 -23.44 0.48
N PHE A 84 -17.12 -23.24 -0.67
CA PHE A 84 -17.36 -21.89 -1.19
C PHE A 84 -18.51 -21.22 -0.43
N LEU A 85 -18.17 -20.22 0.38
CA LEU A 85 -19.16 -19.37 1.06
C LEU A 85 -19.41 -18.11 0.23
N THR A 86 -20.53 -18.08 -0.48
CA THR A 86 -21.00 -16.88 -1.18
C THR A 86 -21.57 -15.89 -0.16
N SER A 87 -20.82 -14.85 0.21
CA SER A 87 -21.35 -13.75 1.03
C SER A 87 -21.35 -12.45 0.22
N ALA A 88 -22.53 -12.11 -0.33
CA ALA A 88 -22.84 -10.76 -0.79
C ALA A 88 -23.72 -10.13 0.29
N TYR A 89 -23.16 -9.23 1.10
CA TYR A 89 -23.98 -8.38 1.96
C TYR A 89 -24.39 -7.13 1.16
N ASP A 90 -25.69 -6.88 1.09
CA ASP A 90 -26.21 -5.59 0.63
C ASP A 90 -25.71 -4.51 1.60
N MET A 91 -24.94 -3.57 1.07
CA MET A 91 -24.18 -2.57 1.83
C MET A 91 -25.09 -1.51 2.49
N HIS A 92 -26.41 -1.57 2.28
CA HIS A 92 -27.38 -0.64 2.83
C HIS A 92 -27.64 -0.74 4.35
N GLN A 93 -27.17 -1.80 5.03
CA GLN A 93 -27.44 -2.01 6.47
C GLN A 93 -26.17 -2.32 7.29
N VAL A 94 -25.09 -1.57 7.10
CA VAL A 94 -23.92 -1.67 7.99
C VAL A 94 -24.14 -0.77 9.20
N GLU A 95 -24.42 -1.36 10.37
CA GLU A 95 -24.39 -0.66 11.66
C GLU A 95 -22.98 -0.09 11.90
N GLN A 96 -22.90 1.21 12.24
CA GLN A 96 -21.65 1.98 12.38
C GLN A 96 -20.72 1.54 13.53
N ASN A 97 -21.00 0.41 14.20
CA ASN A 97 -20.26 -0.04 15.39
C ASN A 97 -19.54 -1.39 15.22
N CYS A 98 -19.51 -1.98 14.01
CA CYS A 98 -18.79 -3.24 13.80
C CYS A 98 -17.34 -2.98 13.37
N SER A 99 -16.37 -3.36 14.21
CA SER A 99 -14.92 -3.32 13.92
C SER A 99 -14.45 -4.47 12.99
N VAL A 100 -15.34 -4.94 12.10
CA VAL A 100 -15.02 -6.05 11.20
C VAL A 100 -14.51 -5.48 9.87
N PRO A 101 -13.27 -5.82 9.45
CA PRO A 101 -12.75 -5.38 8.16
C PRO A 101 -13.51 -6.07 7.04
N PHE A 102 -14.12 -5.28 6.16
CA PHE A 102 -14.79 -5.78 4.95
C PHE A 102 -13.79 -5.89 3.80
N ILE A 103 -13.80 -7.02 3.10
CA ILE A 103 -13.05 -7.22 1.85
C ILE A 103 -13.98 -6.84 0.70
N CYS A 104 -13.75 -5.69 0.07
CA CYS A 104 -14.52 -5.24 -1.09
C CYS A 104 -13.79 -5.60 -2.38
N CYS A 105 -14.37 -6.50 -3.17
CA CYS A 105 -13.91 -6.78 -4.53
C CYS A 105 -14.44 -5.69 -5.47
N ILE A 106 -13.59 -4.75 -5.88
CA ILE A 106 -13.89 -3.90 -7.04
C ILE A 106 -13.68 -4.76 -8.29
N LEU A 107 -14.76 -5.34 -8.80
CA LEU A 107 -14.75 -5.93 -10.13
C LEU A 107 -14.60 -4.79 -11.14
N HIS A 108 -13.38 -4.57 -11.63
CA HIS A 108 -13.18 -3.79 -12.85
C HIS A 108 -13.76 -4.61 -14.00
N GLY A 109 -14.97 -4.25 -14.44
CA GLY A 109 -15.50 -4.70 -15.72
C GLY A 109 -14.63 -4.14 -16.83
N GLU A 110 -14.20 -5.02 -17.73
CA GLU A 110 -13.75 -4.65 -19.08
C GLU A 110 -14.90 -4.03 -19.88
#